data_AF-A0A8S1JLS3-F1
#
_entry.id   AF-A0A8S1JLS3-F1
#
_cell.length_a   1.000
_cell.length_b   1.000
_cell.length_c   1.000
_cell.angle_alpha   90.00
_cell.angle_beta   90.00
_cell.angle_gamma   90.00
#
_symmetry.space_group_name_H-M   'P 1'
#
loop_
_entity.id
_entity.type
_entity.pdbx_description
1 polymer ?
#
loop_
_entity_poly.entity_id
_entity_poly.type
_entity_poly.pdbx_seq_one_letter_code
_entity_poly.pdbx_strand_id
1 'polypeptide(L)'
;MDLYNKMNAIKEFLSQLEYYTALEKLEIRSKENLEFEEESLVIYKEHYQDFINSFKLQQTFNKNEQEDIKLFLRETFPEVVEKIKRIIADKEKLIEGDIKELAKLKRQQQQEDISQRFEELNYLHKKIQEVLEQNDEQIIYKTLELLESKIMIGSFKQIQSQEVDFFMKSVDKLFREKQNSNKKQEAIQLLSVMSSVISEYLIKMRNDQIESSFDLLDKELFFTESKNTHLNAKEQYINLLSRLDQFHQTIWIQMMDLPQNSYQLEIAEKQYEQALQIGNRAISYHTQMNEMIKAMIERFLQR
;
A
#
# COMPACT_ATOMS: atom_id res chain seq x y z
N MET A 1 -107.63 -40.67 -29.43
CA MET A 1 -106.81 -39.65 -30.11
C MET A 1 -106.42 -38.49 -29.19
N ASP A 2 -107.35 -37.91 -28.43
CA ASP A 2 -107.08 -36.70 -27.63
C ASP A 2 -106.02 -36.88 -26.51
N LEU A 3 -105.99 -38.06 -25.88
CA LEU A 3 -105.00 -38.40 -24.83
C LEU A 3 -103.58 -38.61 -25.39
N TYR A 4 -103.47 -39.12 -26.62
CA TYR A 4 -102.19 -39.37 -27.28
C TYR A 4 -101.53 -38.07 -27.74
N ASN A 5 -102.32 -37.13 -28.26
CA ASN A 5 -101.84 -35.79 -28.63
C ASN A 5 -101.40 -34.98 -27.41
N LYS A 6 -102.14 -35.08 -26.29
CA LYS A 6 -101.73 -34.47 -25.01
C LYS A 6 -100.45 -35.10 -24.47
N MET A 7 -100.29 -36.42 -24.57
CA MET A 7 -99.07 -37.10 -24.13
C MET A 7 -97.85 -36.74 -24.99
N ASN A 8 -98.02 -36.56 -26.30
CA ASN A 8 -96.94 -36.08 -27.17
C ASN A 8 -96.58 -34.62 -26.90
N ALA A 9 -97.56 -33.74 -26.69
CA ALA A 9 -97.30 -32.35 -26.28
C ALA A 9 -96.56 -32.26 -24.94
N ILE A 10 -96.90 -33.11 -23.96
CA ILE A 10 -96.20 -33.18 -22.67
C ILE A 10 -94.76 -33.69 -22.87
N LYS A 11 -94.52 -34.68 -23.72
CA LYS A 11 -93.15 -35.17 -24.02
C LYS A 11 -92.31 -34.12 -24.72
N GLU A 12 -92.90 -33.40 -25.68
CA GLU A 12 -92.23 -32.31 -26.39
C GLU A 12 -91.89 -31.16 -25.43
N PHE A 13 -92.83 -30.79 -24.55
CA PHE A 13 -92.61 -29.80 -23.50
C PHE A 13 -91.50 -30.23 -22.51
N LEU A 14 -91.48 -31.49 -22.07
CA LEU A 14 -90.43 -32.01 -21.19
C LEU A 14 -89.05 -32.00 -21.86
N SER A 15 -88.97 -32.38 -23.14
CA SER A 15 -87.72 -32.34 -23.91
C SER A 15 -87.22 -30.90 -24.13
N GLN A 16 -88.13 -29.96 -24.37
CA GLN A 16 -87.82 -28.53 -24.45
C GLN A 16 -87.32 -27.98 -23.10
N LEU A 17 -87.92 -28.41 -21.98
CA LEU A 17 -87.51 -28.02 -20.63
C LEU A 17 -86.13 -28.60 -20.25
N GLU A 18 -85.83 -29.83 -20.65
CA GLU A 18 -84.49 -30.43 -20.52
C GLU A 18 -83.44 -29.67 -21.33
N TYR A 19 -83.76 -29.28 -22.56
CA TYR A 19 -82.89 -28.47 -23.42
C TYR A 19 -82.61 -27.09 -22.81
N TYR A 20 -83.64 -26.41 -22.31
CA TYR A 20 -83.48 -25.14 -21.60
C TYR A 20 -82.60 -25.27 -20.35
N THR A 21 -82.87 -26.30 -19.53
CA THR A 21 -82.08 -26.57 -18.31
C THR A 21 -80.60 -26.83 -18.64
N ALA A 22 -80.33 -27.48 -19.78
CA ALA A 22 -78.96 -27.70 -20.25
C ALA A 22 -78.29 -26.39 -20.72
N LEU A 23 -79.02 -25.52 -21.43
CA LEU A 23 -78.52 -24.20 -21.84
C LEU A 23 -78.24 -23.28 -20.64
N GLU A 24 -79.12 -23.26 -19.65
CA GLU A 24 -78.95 -22.46 -18.43
C GLU A 24 -77.70 -22.90 -17.63
N LYS A 25 -77.49 -24.21 -17.46
CA LYS A 25 -76.27 -24.75 -16.84
C LYS A 25 -75.01 -24.38 -17.63
N LEU A 26 -75.11 -24.36 -18.95
CA LEU A 26 -74.00 -24.04 -19.84
C LEU A 26 -73.71 -22.53 -19.83
N GLU A 27 -74.73 -21.67 -19.72
CA GLU A 27 -74.58 -20.23 -19.50
C GLU A 27 -73.83 -19.93 -18.18
N ILE A 28 -74.24 -20.57 -17.08
CA ILE A 28 -73.60 -20.41 -15.77
C ILE A 28 -72.12 -20.81 -15.85
N ARG A 29 -71.83 -22.02 -16.35
CA ARG A 29 -70.45 -22.51 -16.49
C ARG A 29 -69.61 -21.63 -17.42
N SER A 30 -70.21 -21.10 -18.48
CA SER A 30 -69.50 -20.24 -19.44
C SER A 30 -69.19 -18.85 -18.87
N LYS A 31 -70.04 -18.32 -17.98
CA LYS A 31 -69.74 -17.11 -17.20
C LYS A 31 -68.63 -17.35 -16.17
N GLU A 32 -68.70 -18.44 -15.41
CA GLU A 32 -67.67 -18.81 -14.43
C GLU A 32 -66.28 -18.97 -15.10
N ASN A 33 -66.24 -19.60 -16.28
CA ASN A 33 -65.00 -19.74 -17.05
C ASN A 33 -64.47 -18.39 -17.56
N LEU A 34 -65.35 -17.48 -18.00
CA LEU A 34 -64.94 -16.15 -18.44
C LEU A 34 -64.36 -15.33 -17.28
N GLU A 35 -65.05 -15.31 -16.13
CA GLU A 35 -64.59 -14.63 -14.92
C GLU A 35 -63.23 -15.19 -14.46
N PHE A 36 -63.08 -16.52 -14.46
CA PHE A 36 -61.80 -17.16 -14.12
C PHE A 36 -60.66 -16.76 -15.07
N GLU A 37 -60.89 -16.72 -16.39
CA GLU A 37 -59.87 -16.32 -17.38
C GLU A 37 -59.52 -14.83 -17.26
N GLU A 38 -60.51 -13.97 -17.00
CA GLU A 38 -60.30 -12.53 -16.78
C GLU A 38 -59.49 -12.26 -15.50
N GLU A 39 -59.87 -12.87 -14.38
CA GLU A 39 -59.15 -12.76 -13.11
C GLU A 39 -57.73 -13.32 -13.23
N SER A 40 -57.57 -14.50 -13.84
CA SER A 40 -56.27 -15.13 -14.06
C SER A 40 -55.35 -14.27 -14.93
N LEU A 41 -55.89 -13.63 -15.97
CA LEU A 41 -55.11 -12.75 -16.84
C LEU A 41 -54.71 -11.44 -16.14
N VAL A 42 -55.57 -10.89 -15.29
CA VAL A 42 -55.25 -9.70 -14.47
C VAL A 42 -54.11 -10.02 -13.51
N ILE A 43 -54.23 -11.11 -12.75
CA ILE A 43 -53.21 -11.59 -11.82
C ILE A 43 -51.88 -11.86 -12.54
N TYR A 44 -51.94 -12.51 -13.71
CA TYR A 44 -50.74 -12.77 -14.53
C TYR A 44 -50.09 -11.48 -15.05
N LYS A 45 -50.89 -10.51 -15.51
CA LYS A 45 -50.39 -9.21 -15.98
C LYS A 45 -49.67 -8.46 -14.87
N GLU A 46 -50.28 -8.34 -13.70
CA GLU A 46 -49.74 -7.59 -12.57
C GLU A 46 -48.43 -8.22 -12.07
N HIS A 47 -48.43 -9.51 -11.75
CA HIS A 47 -47.24 -10.17 -11.23
C HIS A 47 -46.06 -10.24 -12.22
N TYR A 48 -46.35 -10.47 -13.49
CA TYR A 48 -45.28 -10.56 -14.49
C TYR A 48 -44.73 -9.17 -14.85
N GLN A 49 -45.57 -8.13 -14.83
CA GLN A 49 -45.11 -6.75 -15.02
C GLN A 49 -44.19 -6.30 -13.88
N ASP A 50 -44.52 -6.65 -12.63
CA ASP A 50 -43.67 -6.39 -11.47
C ASP A 50 -42.32 -7.11 -11.55
N PHE A 51 -42.32 -8.35 -12.05
CA PHE A 51 -41.11 -9.11 -12.32
C PHE A 51 -40.24 -8.43 -13.39
N ILE A 52 -40.81 -8.05 -14.54
CA ILE A 52 -40.09 -7.33 -15.61
C ILE A 52 -39.52 -6.02 -15.07
N ASN A 53 -40.32 -5.24 -14.33
CA ASN A 53 -39.89 -3.96 -13.77
C ASN A 53 -38.71 -4.14 -12.79
N SER A 54 -38.80 -5.14 -11.90
CA SER A 54 -37.74 -5.47 -10.95
C SER A 54 -36.45 -5.92 -11.65
N PHE A 55 -36.58 -6.74 -12.69
CA PHE A 55 -35.44 -7.22 -13.47
C PHE A 55 -34.78 -6.09 -14.30
N LYS A 56 -35.58 -5.18 -14.86
CA LYS A 56 -35.09 -3.97 -15.54
C LYS A 56 -34.34 -3.04 -14.59
N LEU A 57 -34.88 -2.83 -13.38
CA LEU A 57 -34.22 -2.04 -12.34
C LEU A 57 -32.86 -2.65 -11.93
N GLN A 58 -32.81 -3.96 -11.72
CA GLN A 58 -31.55 -4.67 -11.45
C GLN A 58 -30.56 -4.56 -12.60
N GLN A 59 -31.00 -4.65 -13.86
CA GLN A 59 -30.12 -4.42 -15.01
C GLN A 59 -29.58 -2.99 -15.07
N THR A 60 -30.41 -1.98 -14.82
CA THR A 60 -29.95 -0.58 -14.81
C THR A 60 -28.98 -0.31 -13.68
N PHE A 61 -29.22 -0.87 -12.50
CA PHE A 61 -28.33 -0.76 -11.35
C PHE A 61 -26.97 -1.41 -11.64
N ASN A 62 -26.97 -2.65 -12.15
CA ASN A 62 -25.75 -3.35 -12.55
C ASN A 62 -25.00 -2.63 -13.68
N LYS A 63 -25.69 -1.99 -14.63
CA LYS A 63 -25.05 -1.19 -15.69
C LYS A 63 -24.38 0.06 -15.12
N ASN A 64 -25.02 0.76 -14.20
CA ASN A 64 -24.45 1.95 -13.58
C ASN A 64 -23.22 1.61 -12.73
N GLU A 65 -23.29 0.56 -11.90
CA GLU A 65 -22.12 0.08 -11.15
C GLU A 65 -20.98 -0.38 -12.07
N GLN A 66 -21.29 -1.04 -13.19
CA GLN A 66 -20.28 -1.42 -14.18
C GLN A 66 -19.63 -0.20 -14.85
N GLU A 67 -20.39 0.83 -15.19
CA GLU A 67 -19.85 2.07 -15.76
C GLU A 67 -19.00 2.83 -14.73
N ASP A 68 -19.40 2.89 -13.46
CA ASP A 68 -18.60 3.48 -12.38
C ASP A 68 -17.27 2.73 -12.19
N ILE A 69 -17.30 1.40 -12.22
CA ILE A 69 -16.07 0.59 -12.14
C ILE A 69 -15.20 0.77 -13.38
N LYS A 70 -15.77 0.83 -14.59
CA LYS A 70 -15.01 1.13 -15.82
C LYS A 70 -14.38 2.52 -15.77
N LEU A 71 -15.09 3.52 -15.24
CA LEU A 71 -14.59 4.87 -15.07
C LEU A 71 -13.44 4.90 -14.07
N PHE A 72 -13.57 4.21 -12.94
CA PHE A 72 -12.48 4.01 -11.97
C PHE A 72 -11.25 3.36 -12.63
N LEU A 73 -11.42 2.27 -13.39
CA LEU A 73 -10.31 1.55 -14.03
C LEU A 73 -9.61 2.40 -15.12
N ARG A 74 -10.35 3.28 -15.82
CA ARG A 74 -9.80 4.12 -16.90
C ARG A 74 -9.16 5.41 -16.39
N GLU A 75 -9.74 6.04 -15.39
CA GLU A 75 -9.36 7.39 -14.98
C GLU A 75 -8.62 7.37 -13.65
N THR A 76 -9.20 6.77 -12.61
CA THR A 76 -8.66 6.81 -11.25
C THR A 76 -7.50 5.84 -11.05
N PHE A 77 -7.58 4.63 -11.60
CA PHE A 77 -6.55 3.60 -11.42
C PHE A 77 -5.18 4.01 -11.98
N PRO A 78 -5.06 4.57 -13.20
CA PRO A 78 -3.78 5.05 -13.72
C PRO A 78 -3.17 6.17 -12.86
N GLU A 79 -3.99 7.08 -12.32
CA GLU A 79 -3.51 8.12 -11.41
C GLU A 79 -2.92 7.56 -10.11
N VAL A 80 -3.56 6.54 -9.54
CA VAL A 80 -3.06 5.86 -8.33
C VAL A 80 -1.75 5.15 -8.62
N VAL A 81 -1.66 4.43 -9.74
CA VAL A 81 -0.43 3.77 -10.21
C VAL A 81 0.71 4.79 -10.36
N GLU A 82 0.43 5.94 -10.98
CA GLU A 82 1.43 6.98 -11.20
C GLU A 82 1.90 7.64 -9.89
N LYS A 83 0.99 7.85 -8.93
CA LYS A 83 1.36 8.31 -7.58
C LYS A 83 2.29 7.33 -6.87
N ILE A 84 2.00 6.03 -6.93
CA ILE A 84 2.86 4.99 -6.32
C ILE A 84 4.23 4.96 -7.00
N LYS A 85 4.29 5.05 -8.34
CA LYS A 85 5.56 5.13 -9.09
C LYS A 85 6.41 6.33 -8.70
N ARG A 86 5.80 7.51 -8.50
CA ARG A 86 6.52 8.70 -8.01
C ARG A 86 7.08 8.49 -6.61
N ILE A 87 6.31 7.90 -5.70
CA ILE A 87 6.78 7.58 -4.35
C ILE A 87 7.99 6.64 -4.41
N ILE A 88 7.95 5.61 -5.27
CA ILE A 88 9.09 4.69 -5.48
C ILE A 88 10.33 5.46 -5.92
N ALA A 89 10.20 6.33 -6.93
CA ALA A 89 11.31 7.14 -7.44
C ALA A 89 11.89 8.09 -6.38
N ASP A 90 11.04 8.69 -5.54
CA ASP A 90 11.48 9.54 -4.45
C ASP A 90 12.22 8.74 -3.36
N LYS A 91 11.79 7.50 -3.07
CA LYS A 91 12.54 6.60 -2.18
C LYS A 91 13.90 6.22 -2.76
N GLU A 92 14.02 6.00 -4.07
CA GLU A 92 15.30 5.74 -4.72
C GLU A 92 16.28 6.90 -4.56
N LYS A 93 15.81 8.14 -4.75
CA LYS A 93 16.65 9.34 -4.52
C LYS A 93 17.16 9.45 -3.09
N LEU A 94 16.30 9.13 -2.10
CA LEU A 94 16.70 9.14 -0.69
C LEU A 94 17.76 8.06 -0.40
N ILE A 95 17.57 6.84 -0.94
CA ILE A 95 18.55 5.75 -0.82
C ILE A 95 19.90 6.15 -1.44
N GLU A 96 19.90 6.77 -2.62
CA GLU A 96 21.13 7.28 -3.24
C GLU A 96 21.79 8.39 -2.42
N GLY A 97 21.00 9.26 -1.80
CA GLY A 97 21.46 10.28 -0.86
C GLY A 97 22.21 9.64 0.32
N ASP A 98 21.59 8.67 0.98
CA ASP A 98 22.17 7.97 2.13
C ASP A 98 23.45 7.21 1.74
N ILE A 99 23.49 6.58 0.56
CA ILE A 99 24.69 5.91 0.03
C ILE A 99 25.85 6.90 -0.16
N LYS A 100 25.57 8.10 -0.68
CA LYS A 100 26.59 9.14 -0.88
C LYS A 100 27.13 9.66 0.45
N GLU A 101 26.28 9.86 1.44
CA GLU A 101 26.72 10.31 2.78
C GLU A 101 27.54 9.23 3.48
N LEU A 102 27.13 7.95 3.42
CA LEU A 102 27.94 6.83 3.94
C LEU A 102 29.32 6.75 3.27
N ALA A 103 29.41 6.99 1.96
CA ALA A 103 30.68 7.01 1.26
C ALA A 103 31.58 8.18 1.68
N LYS A 104 31.01 9.35 2.02
CA LYS A 104 31.75 10.50 2.56
C LYS A 104 32.31 10.20 3.95
N LEU A 105 31.52 9.59 4.83
CA LEU A 105 31.94 9.22 6.19
C LEU A 105 33.13 8.24 6.15
N LYS A 106 33.09 7.23 5.28
CA LYS A 106 34.21 6.29 5.09
C LYS A 106 35.50 6.96 4.62
N ARG A 107 35.41 8.03 3.82
CA ARG A 107 36.58 8.81 3.41
C ARG A 107 37.11 9.71 4.55
N GLN A 108 36.23 10.21 5.42
CA GLN A 108 36.62 11.01 6.59
C GLN A 108 37.40 10.18 7.63
N GLN A 109 37.14 8.88 7.74
CA GLN A 109 37.91 7.97 8.62
C GLN A 109 39.38 7.79 8.20
N GLN A 110 39.78 8.15 6.97
CA GLN A 110 41.16 8.05 6.49
C GLN A 110 42.02 9.27 6.89
N GLN A 111 41.90 9.75 8.13
CA GLN A 111 42.78 10.80 8.65
C GLN A 111 44.18 10.25 8.95
N GLU A 112 45.01 10.13 7.91
CA GLU A 112 46.38 9.65 7.99
C GLU A 112 47.31 10.56 8.82
N ASP A 113 47.04 11.88 8.87
CA ASP A 113 47.92 12.88 9.52
C ASP A 113 47.86 12.81 11.06
N ILE A 114 46.70 12.53 11.66
CA ILE A 114 46.57 12.47 13.13
C ILE A 114 47.22 11.19 13.68
N SER A 115 47.05 10.06 12.98
CA SER A 115 47.63 8.78 13.36
C SER A 115 49.16 8.81 13.34
N GLN A 116 49.76 9.39 12.30
CA GLN A 116 51.22 9.53 12.20
C GLN A 116 51.80 10.38 13.35
N ARG A 117 51.15 11.50 13.68
CA ARG A 117 51.58 12.36 14.80
C ARG A 117 51.45 11.67 16.15
N PHE A 118 50.38 10.90 16.36
CA PHE A 118 50.20 10.12 17.57
C PHE A 118 51.33 9.10 17.73
N GLU A 119 51.71 8.39 16.66
CA GLU A 119 52.82 7.44 16.68
C GLU A 119 54.16 8.12 16.98
N GLU A 120 54.44 9.27 16.36
CA GLU A 120 55.67 10.03 16.62
C GLU A 120 55.79 10.48 18.09
N LEU A 121 54.72 11.04 18.66
CA LEU A 121 54.70 11.50 20.05
C LEU A 121 54.76 10.33 21.03
N ASN A 122 54.08 9.22 20.73
CA ASN A 122 54.14 8.01 21.55
C ASN A 122 55.53 7.38 21.53
N TYR A 123 56.22 7.40 20.39
CA TYR A 123 57.62 7.00 20.29
C TYR A 123 58.52 7.88 21.17
N LEU A 124 58.37 9.20 21.12
CA LEU A 124 59.13 10.12 21.97
C LEU A 124 58.87 9.88 23.46
N HIS A 125 57.61 9.70 23.85
CA HIS A 125 57.23 9.41 25.23
C HIS A 125 57.88 8.11 25.75
N LYS A 126 57.79 7.02 24.98
CA LYS A 126 58.44 5.74 25.34
C LYS A 126 59.95 5.88 25.47
N LYS A 127 60.58 6.58 24.51
CA LYS A 127 62.03 6.84 24.55
C LYS A 127 62.43 7.62 25.80
N ILE A 128 61.65 8.62 26.22
CA ILE A 128 61.94 9.35 27.47
C ILE A 128 61.86 8.42 28.68
N GLN A 129 60.84 7.57 28.76
CA GLN A 129 60.69 6.60 29.85
C GLN A 129 61.88 5.63 29.91
N GLU A 130 62.26 5.05 28.78
CA GLU A 130 63.42 4.13 28.68
C GLU A 130 64.72 4.81 29.14
N VAL A 131 64.93 6.07 28.75
CA VAL A 131 66.15 6.83 29.10
C VAL A 131 66.19 7.20 30.58
N LEU A 132 65.04 7.54 31.17
CA LEU A 132 64.92 7.79 32.60
C LEU A 132 65.20 6.52 33.42
N GLU A 133 64.81 5.34 32.93
CA GLU A 133 65.08 4.05 33.56
C GLU A 133 66.56 3.63 33.46
N GLN A 134 67.19 3.84 32.30
CA GLN A 134 68.61 3.53 32.08
C GLN A 134 69.55 4.43 32.91
N ASN A 135 69.13 5.66 33.20
CA ASN A 135 69.85 6.63 34.03
C ASN A 135 71.30 6.91 33.58
N ASP A 136 71.58 6.74 32.28
CA ASP A 136 72.85 7.07 31.64
C ASP A 136 72.89 8.56 31.26
N GLU A 137 73.93 9.26 31.71
CA GLU A 137 74.05 10.70 31.55
C GLU A 137 74.22 11.14 30.09
N GLN A 138 74.96 10.40 29.26
CA GLN A 138 75.10 10.75 27.84
C GLN A 138 73.80 10.56 27.08
N ILE A 139 73.05 9.50 27.41
CA ILE A 139 71.78 9.19 26.76
C ILE A 139 70.71 10.22 27.15
N ILE A 140 70.70 10.67 28.41
CA ILE A 140 69.84 11.75 28.91
C ILE A 140 70.07 13.04 28.10
N TYR A 141 71.32 13.49 27.96
CA TYR A 141 71.61 14.72 27.22
C TYR A 141 71.27 14.63 25.72
N LYS A 142 71.58 13.50 25.07
CA LYS A 142 71.18 13.26 23.67
C LYS A 142 69.67 13.29 23.47
N THR A 143 68.92 12.84 24.47
CA THR A 143 67.44 12.83 24.42
C THR A 143 66.87 14.23 24.60
N LEU A 144 67.50 15.07 25.43
CA LEU A 144 67.16 16.49 25.54
C LEU A 144 67.40 17.25 24.23
N GLU A 145 68.57 17.07 23.60
CA GLU A 145 68.88 17.69 22.30
C GLU A 145 67.89 17.24 21.20
N LEU A 146 67.49 15.96 21.21
CA LEU A 146 66.49 15.44 20.28
C LEU A 146 65.13 16.12 20.49
N LEU A 147 64.69 16.29 21.74
CA LEU A 147 63.42 16.96 22.05
C LEU A 147 63.46 18.44 21.66
N GLU A 148 64.56 19.14 21.98
CA GLU A 148 64.79 20.52 21.57
C GLU A 148 64.69 20.66 20.04
N SER A 149 65.37 19.78 19.29
CA SER A 149 65.31 19.75 17.83
C SER A 149 63.89 19.53 17.32
N LYS A 150 63.13 18.59 17.90
CA LYS A 150 61.73 18.32 17.54
C LYS A 150 60.80 19.49 17.85
N ILE A 151 61.03 20.22 18.95
CA ILE A 151 60.27 21.43 19.27
C ILE A 151 60.59 22.54 18.25
N MET A 152 61.88 22.74 17.93
CA MET A 152 62.33 23.77 16.99
C MET A 152 61.80 23.58 15.56
N ILE A 153 61.73 22.35 15.06
CA ILE A 153 61.12 22.06 13.74
C ILE A 153 59.58 22.14 13.77
N GLY A 154 59.00 22.38 14.93
CA GLY A 154 57.57 22.64 15.09
C GLY A 154 56.70 21.41 15.31
N SER A 155 57.28 20.25 15.67
CA SER A 155 56.50 19.04 16.01
C SER A 155 55.56 19.27 17.21
N PHE A 156 55.84 20.28 18.04
CA PHE A 156 55.05 20.65 19.23
C PHE A 156 54.17 21.91 19.01
N LYS A 157 54.04 22.45 17.79
CA LYS A 157 53.31 23.70 17.52
C LYS A 157 51.85 23.72 18.03
N GLN A 158 51.21 22.56 18.12
CA GLN A 158 49.82 22.42 18.59
C GLN A 158 49.72 22.28 20.11
N ILE A 159 50.84 22.03 20.79
CA ILE A 159 50.95 21.93 22.25
C ILE A 159 51.24 23.35 22.76
N GLN A 160 50.20 24.15 22.96
CA GLN A 160 50.31 25.49 23.55
C GLN A 160 50.51 25.40 25.07
N SER A 161 51.68 24.92 25.47
CA SER A 161 52.02 24.64 26.87
C SER A 161 53.13 25.57 27.33
N GLN A 162 52.93 26.24 28.47
CA GLN A 162 53.94 27.07 29.11
C GLN A 162 55.17 26.25 29.52
N GLU A 163 54.96 24.96 29.75
CA GLU A 163 55.98 23.97 30.11
C GLU A 163 56.92 23.67 28.94
N VAL A 164 56.46 23.75 27.68
CA VAL A 164 57.33 23.64 26.49
C VAL A 164 58.25 24.85 26.37
N ASP A 165 57.72 26.06 26.60
CA ASP A 165 58.52 27.29 26.62
C ASP A 165 59.53 27.31 27.78
N PHE A 166 59.11 26.83 28.95
CA PHE A 166 59.98 26.64 30.11
C PHE A 166 61.09 25.62 29.82
N PHE A 167 60.74 24.50 29.19
CA PHE A 167 61.70 23.47 28.79
C PHE A 167 62.78 24.06 27.86
N MET A 168 62.37 24.75 26.78
CA MET A 168 63.32 25.34 25.82
C MET A 168 64.30 26.30 26.50
N LYS A 169 63.80 27.23 27.33
CA LYS A 169 64.65 28.18 28.07
C LYS A 169 65.61 27.49 29.04
N SER A 170 65.15 26.41 29.67
CA SER A 170 65.91 25.68 30.68
C SER A 170 66.98 24.77 30.07
N VAL A 171 66.69 24.15 28.92
CA VAL A 171 67.65 23.38 28.12
C VAL A 171 68.78 24.28 27.64
N ASP A 172 68.44 25.44 27.09
CA ASP A 172 69.39 26.47 26.63
C ASP A 172 70.35 26.90 27.76
N LYS A 173 69.81 27.11 28.96
CA LYS A 173 70.59 27.46 30.16
C LYS A 173 71.48 26.31 30.62
N LEU A 174 70.94 25.10 30.67
CA LEU A 174 71.63 23.88 31.10
C LEU A 174 72.87 23.60 30.25
N PHE A 175 72.80 23.79 28.93
CA PHE A 175 73.93 23.57 28.03
C PHE A 175 74.98 24.71 28.05
N ARG A 176 74.62 25.93 28.46
CA ARG A 176 75.56 27.06 28.59
C ARG A 176 76.39 27.03 29.86
N GLU A 177 75.89 26.43 30.94
CA GLU A 177 76.63 26.31 32.20
C GLU A 177 77.68 25.18 32.15
N LYS A 178 78.97 25.56 32.20
CA LYS A 178 80.12 24.64 32.07
C LYS A 178 80.48 23.85 33.34
N GLN A 179 80.05 24.31 34.51
CA GLN A 179 80.26 23.61 35.79
C GLN A 179 79.00 23.74 36.65
N ASN A 180 78.16 22.71 36.64
CA ASN A 180 77.00 22.59 37.52
C ASN A 180 76.95 21.14 38.03
N SER A 181 77.11 20.94 39.35
CA SER A 181 77.11 19.61 39.98
C SER A 181 75.74 18.92 39.92
N ASN A 182 74.67 19.69 39.69
CA ASN A 182 73.29 19.20 39.65
C ASN A 182 72.76 19.03 38.21
N LYS A 183 73.63 19.22 37.20
CA LYS A 183 73.25 19.22 35.78
C LYS A 183 72.49 17.97 35.35
N LYS A 184 72.90 16.78 35.83
CA LYS A 184 72.19 15.52 35.58
C LYS A 184 70.78 15.50 36.18
N GLN A 185 70.61 16.01 37.41
CA GLN A 185 69.31 16.06 38.08
C GLN A 185 68.37 17.06 37.39
N GLU A 186 68.88 18.23 37.01
CA GLU A 186 68.12 19.22 36.23
C GLU A 186 67.68 18.64 34.88
N ALA A 187 68.56 17.91 34.19
CA ALA A 187 68.23 17.22 32.94
C ALA A 187 67.13 16.16 33.11
N ILE A 188 67.18 15.38 34.18
CA ILE A 188 66.13 14.40 34.53
C ILE A 188 64.80 15.11 34.80
N GLN A 189 64.81 16.25 35.50
CA GLN A 189 63.59 17.04 35.74
C GLN A 189 63.00 17.57 34.43
N LEU A 190 63.83 18.07 33.52
CA LEU A 190 63.39 18.56 32.21
C LEU A 190 62.79 17.46 31.33
N LEU A 191 63.43 16.27 31.29
CA LEU A 191 62.86 15.09 30.63
C LEU A 191 61.54 14.67 31.27
N SER A 192 61.44 14.72 32.60
CA SER A 192 60.20 14.37 33.32
C SER A 192 59.06 15.34 33.01
N VAL A 193 59.34 16.64 32.94
CA VAL A 193 58.38 17.67 32.50
C VAL A 193 57.89 17.38 31.09
N MET A 194 58.80 17.16 30.14
CA MET A 194 58.41 16.86 28.76
C MET A 194 57.66 15.54 28.63
N SER A 195 58.02 14.51 29.41
CA SER A 195 57.27 13.26 29.47
C SER A 195 55.83 13.52 29.87
N SER A 196 55.60 14.33 30.92
CA SER A 196 54.26 14.71 31.38
C SER A 196 53.48 15.47 30.30
N VAL A 197 54.10 16.47 29.65
CA VAL A 197 53.46 17.26 28.59
C VAL A 197 53.06 16.39 27.40
N ILE A 198 53.96 15.50 26.95
CA ILE A 198 53.67 14.58 25.85
C ILE A 198 52.56 13.61 26.25
N SER A 199 52.59 13.09 27.48
CA SER A 199 51.57 12.15 28.00
C SER A 199 50.18 12.79 28.01
N GLU A 200 50.06 14.00 28.55
CA GLU A 200 48.80 14.74 28.61
C GLU A 200 48.25 15.02 27.20
N TYR A 201 49.11 15.41 26.27
CA TYR A 201 48.71 15.65 24.89
C TYR A 201 48.31 14.36 24.15
N LEU A 202 49.00 13.24 24.39
CA LEU A 202 48.61 11.93 23.84
C LEU A 202 47.23 11.50 24.37
N ILE A 203 46.95 11.72 25.66
CA ILE A 203 45.63 11.45 26.25
C ILE A 203 44.57 12.32 25.58
N LYS A 204 44.84 13.61 25.42
CA LYS A 204 43.93 14.53 24.71
C LYS A 204 43.66 14.08 23.29
N MET A 205 44.69 13.80 22.49
CA MET A 205 44.53 13.30 21.12
C MET A 205 43.70 12.03 21.07
N ARG A 206 43.90 11.11 22.02
CA ARG A 206 43.13 9.86 22.10
C ARG A 206 41.67 10.12 22.44
N ASN A 207 41.38 11.03 23.37
CA ASN A 207 40.02 11.40 23.72
C ASN A 207 39.31 12.06 22.54
N ASP A 208 39.97 13.01 21.86
CA ASP A 208 39.44 13.68 20.66
C ASP A 208 39.18 12.66 19.52
N GLN A 209 40.08 11.69 19.33
CA GLN A 209 39.89 10.59 18.39
C GLN A 209 38.68 9.71 18.77
N ILE A 210 38.54 9.36 20.05
CA ILE A 210 37.41 8.56 20.54
C ILE A 210 36.09 9.31 20.34
N GLU A 211 36.00 10.57 20.73
CA GLU A 211 34.81 11.41 20.55
C GLU A 211 34.43 11.54 19.08
N SER A 212 35.41 11.85 18.21
CA SER A 212 35.16 11.90 16.75
C SER A 212 34.74 10.55 16.17
N SER A 213 35.23 9.43 16.73
CA SER A 213 34.85 8.10 16.29
C SER A 213 33.40 7.76 16.67
N PHE A 214 32.93 8.20 17.84
CA PHE A 214 31.53 8.04 18.24
C PHE A 214 30.61 8.87 17.35
N ASP A 215 30.96 10.14 17.09
CA ASP A 215 30.19 11.00 16.18
C ASP A 215 30.07 10.41 14.77
N LEU A 216 31.15 9.79 14.27
CA LEU A 216 31.16 9.12 12.98
C LEU A 216 30.29 7.85 12.99
N LEU A 217 30.36 7.07 14.07
CA LEU A 217 29.61 5.83 14.22
C LEU A 217 28.11 6.09 14.36
N ASP A 218 27.71 7.13 15.10
CA ASP A 218 26.32 7.56 15.21
C ASP A 218 25.76 8.00 13.85
N LYS A 219 26.55 8.76 13.06
CA LYS A 219 26.17 9.15 11.70
C LYS A 219 26.09 7.95 10.77
N GLU A 220 27.06 7.03 10.83
CA GLU A 220 27.05 5.81 10.01
C GLU A 220 25.84 4.93 10.34
N LEU A 221 25.50 4.78 11.62
CA LEU A 221 24.31 4.07 12.06
C LEU A 221 23.04 4.74 11.52
N PHE A 222 22.90 6.05 11.69
CA PHE A 222 21.75 6.82 11.20
C PHE A 222 21.52 6.63 9.70
N PHE A 223 22.54 6.84 8.86
CA PHE A 223 22.38 6.69 7.40
C PHE A 223 22.18 5.23 6.98
N THR A 224 22.73 4.28 7.73
CA THR A 224 22.49 2.84 7.47
C THR A 224 21.04 2.46 7.76
N GLU A 225 20.50 2.88 8.89
CA GLU A 225 19.10 2.62 9.27
C GLU A 225 18.11 3.35 8.38
N SER A 226 18.39 4.63 8.05
CA SER A 226 17.61 5.42 7.09
C SER A 226 17.52 4.72 5.74
N LYS A 227 18.67 4.32 5.18
CA LYS A 227 18.74 3.60 3.90
C LYS A 227 17.92 2.31 3.93
N ASN A 228 18.05 1.51 4.99
CA ASN A 228 17.31 0.25 5.14
C ASN A 228 15.80 0.51 5.24
N THR A 229 15.39 1.54 5.97
CA THR A 229 13.98 1.95 6.09
C THR A 229 13.40 2.35 4.73
N HIS A 230 14.16 3.12 3.94
CA HIS A 230 13.75 3.51 2.60
C HIS A 230 13.71 2.34 1.61
N LEU A 231 14.65 1.40 1.70
CA LEU A 231 14.64 0.17 0.90
C LEU A 231 13.41 -0.68 1.20
N ASN A 232 13.11 -0.91 2.48
CA ASN A 232 11.93 -1.67 2.90
C ASN A 232 10.64 -1.01 2.41
N ALA A 233 10.52 0.33 2.58
CA ALA A 233 9.37 1.07 2.10
C ALA A 233 9.21 0.98 0.57
N LYS A 234 10.31 1.11 -0.19
CA LYS A 234 10.32 0.97 -1.64
C LYS A 234 9.81 -0.42 -2.05
N GLU A 235 10.29 -1.48 -1.43
CA GLU A 235 9.87 -2.85 -1.72
C GLU A 235 8.37 -3.06 -1.44
N GLN A 236 7.85 -2.51 -0.35
CA GLN A 236 6.41 -2.54 -0.06
C GLN A 236 5.58 -1.85 -1.15
N TYR A 237 6.01 -0.69 -1.65
CA TYR A 237 5.32 0.01 -2.74
C TYR A 237 5.40 -0.73 -4.07
N ILE A 238 6.54 -1.38 -4.38
CA ILE A 238 6.67 -2.24 -5.56
C ILE A 238 5.68 -3.41 -5.47
N ASN A 239 5.64 -4.09 -4.32
CA ASN A 239 4.72 -5.20 -4.10
C ASN A 239 3.25 -4.75 -4.19
N LEU A 240 2.92 -3.57 -3.67
CA LEU A 240 1.58 -2.98 -3.80
C LEU A 240 1.24 -2.72 -5.27
N LEU A 241 2.17 -2.16 -6.05
CA LEU A 241 1.99 -1.91 -7.48
C LEU A 241 1.67 -3.21 -8.24
N SER A 242 2.46 -4.26 -8.00
CA SER A 242 2.25 -5.57 -8.64
C SER A 242 0.89 -6.19 -8.29
N ARG A 243 0.44 -6.06 -7.03
CA ARG A 243 -0.88 -6.53 -6.60
C ARG A 243 -2.01 -5.73 -7.25
N LEU A 244 -1.85 -4.41 -7.35
CA LEU A 244 -2.82 -3.53 -8.01
C LEU A 244 -2.95 -3.86 -9.50
N ASP A 245 -1.85 -4.12 -10.19
CA ASP A 245 -1.86 -4.50 -11.61
C ASP A 245 -2.59 -5.83 -11.84
N GLN A 246 -2.34 -6.85 -11.00
CA GLN A 246 -3.05 -8.13 -11.05
C GLN A 246 -4.56 -7.98 -10.79
N PHE A 247 -4.91 -7.16 -9.81
CA PHE A 247 -6.30 -6.85 -9.47
C PHE A 247 -7.02 -6.15 -10.62
N HIS A 248 -6.37 -5.13 -11.22
CA HIS A 248 -6.89 -4.41 -12.38
C HIS A 248 -7.15 -5.36 -13.56
N GLN A 249 -6.20 -6.23 -13.90
CA GLN A 249 -6.38 -7.20 -14.98
C GLN A 249 -7.56 -8.16 -14.72
N THR A 250 -7.68 -8.64 -13.48
CA THR A 250 -8.75 -9.59 -13.10
C THR A 250 -10.13 -8.93 -13.20
N ILE A 251 -10.29 -7.73 -12.65
CA ILE A 251 -11.56 -7.00 -12.74
C ILE A 251 -11.87 -6.61 -14.18
N TRP A 252 -10.86 -6.17 -14.95
CA TRP A 252 -11.07 -5.81 -16.34
C TRP A 252 -11.63 -6.97 -17.17
N ILE A 253 -11.11 -8.18 -16.98
CA ILE A 253 -11.62 -9.40 -17.63
C ILE A 253 -13.06 -9.68 -17.20
N GLN A 254 -13.33 -9.67 -15.89
CA GLN A 254 -14.68 -9.90 -15.35
C GLN A 254 -15.71 -8.89 -15.88
N MET A 255 -15.31 -7.63 -16.08
CA MET A 255 -16.18 -6.58 -16.60
C MET A 255 -16.45 -6.69 -18.11
N MET A 256 -15.55 -7.33 -18.87
CA MET A 256 -15.69 -7.53 -20.32
C MET A 256 -16.49 -8.80 -20.69
N ASP A 257 -16.50 -9.81 -19.82
CA ASP A 257 -17.14 -11.12 -20.06
C ASP A 257 -18.62 -11.23 -19.64
N LEU A 258 -19.33 -10.10 -19.39
CA LEU A 258 -20.72 -10.08 -18.92
C LEU A 258 -21.82 -9.75 -19.97
N PRO A 259 -21.90 -10.41 -21.16
CA PRO A 259 -23.01 -10.16 -22.09
C PRO A 259 -24.25 -11.08 -21.89
N GLN A 260 -24.28 -12.02 -20.95
CA GLN A 260 -25.32 -13.07 -20.93
C GLN A 260 -26.71 -12.64 -20.41
N ASN A 261 -26.85 -11.54 -19.67
CA ASN A 261 -28.12 -11.18 -19.00
C ASN A 261 -29.14 -10.47 -19.91
N SER A 262 -28.73 -9.94 -21.06
CA SER A 262 -29.63 -9.24 -22.00
C SER A 262 -30.49 -10.21 -22.81
N TYR A 263 -29.91 -11.33 -23.24
CA TYR A 263 -30.61 -12.34 -24.06
C TYR A 263 -31.74 -13.05 -23.30
N GLN A 264 -31.56 -13.31 -22.01
CA GLN A 264 -32.57 -13.96 -21.17
C GLN A 264 -33.80 -13.06 -20.94
N LEU A 265 -33.59 -11.74 -20.85
CA LEU A 265 -34.70 -10.77 -20.73
C LEU A 265 -35.53 -10.70 -22.02
N GLU A 266 -34.89 -10.68 -23.17
CA GLU A 266 -35.58 -10.66 -24.47
C GLU A 266 -36.45 -11.91 -24.68
N ILE A 267 -35.97 -13.08 -24.26
CA ILE A 267 -36.75 -14.32 -24.28
C ILE A 267 -37.95 -14.23 -23.32
N ALA A 268 -37.75 -13.72 -22.12
CA ALA A 268 -38.82 -13.57 -21.13
C ALA A 268 -39.91 -12.59 -21.60
N GLU A 269 -39.53 -11.44 -22.17
CA GLU A 269 -40.49 -10.47 -22.74
C GLU A 269 -41.30 -11.08 -23.89
N LYS A 270 -40.66 -11.84 -24.78
CA LYS A 270 -41.35 -12.56 -25.87
C LYS A 270 -42.33 -13.62 -25.34
N GLN A 271 -41.98 -14.35 -24.29
CA GLN A 271 -42.85 -15.35 -23.67
C GLN A 271 -44.07 -14.71 -22.99
N TYR A 272 -43.87 -13.56 -22.35
CA TYR A 272 -44.96 -12.78 -21.76
C TYR A 272 -45.96 -12.28 -22.80
N GLU A 273 -45.47 -11.68 -23.89
CA GLU A 273 -46.33 -11.21 -24.98
C GLU A 273 -47.16 -12.34 -25.59
N GLN A 274 -46.57 -13.52 -25.76
CA GLN A 274 -47.28 -14.70 -26.24
C GLN A 274 -48.36 -15.16 -25.25
N ALA A 275 -48.07 -15.20 -23.95
CA ALA A 275 -49.04 -15.56 -22.92
C ALA A 275 -50.23 -14.58 -22.88
N LEU A 276 -49.98 -13.27 -23.02
CA LEU A 276 -51.04 -12.25 -23.12
C LEU A 276 -51.93 -12.45 -24.35
N GLN A 277 -51.33 -12.78 -25.51
CA GLN A 277 -52.10 -13.05 -26.73
C GLN A 277 -53.00 -14.27 -26.57
N ILE A 278 -52.53 -15.32 -25.91
CA ILE A 278 -53.31 -16.53 -25.64
C ILE A 278 -54.47 -16.23 -24.68
N GLY A 279 -54.20 -15.54 -23.57
CA GLY A 279 -55.24 -15.18 -22.60
C GLY A 279 -56.32 -14.28 -23.20
N ASN A 280 -55.94 -13.25 -23.96
CA ASN A 280 -56.91 -12.38 -24.64
C ASN A 280 -57.76 -13.14 -25.67
N ARG A 281 -57.18 -14.14 -26.36
CA ARG A 281 -57.94 -15.02 -27.26
C ARG A 281 -58.93 -15.89 -26.49
N ALA A 282 -58.53 -16.47 -25.36
CA ALA A 282 -59.41 -17.28 -24.52
C ALA A 282 -60.63 -16.47 -24.03
N ILE A 283 -60.41 -15.26 -23.51
CA ILE A 283 -61.47 -14.32 -23.11
C ILE A 283 -62.40 -14.00 -24.29
N SER A 284 -61.84 -13.72 -25.48
CA SER A 284 -62.64 -13.47 -26.68
C SER A 284 -63.50 -14.68 -27.08
N TYR A 285 -62.99 -15.91 -26.96
CA TYR A 285 -63.76 -17.11 -27.24
C TYR A 285 -64.90 -17.31 -26.24
N HIS A 286 -64.63 -17.13 -24.94
CA HIS A 286 -65.65 -17.24 -23.90
C HIS A 286 -66.72 -16.16 -24.02
N THR A 287 -66.35 -14.94 -24.43
CA THR A 287 -67.29 -13.85 -24.71
C THR A 287 -68.23 -14.20 -25.86
N GLN A 288 -67.69 -14.66 -27.00
CA GLN A 288 -68.49 -15.08 -28.16
C GLN A 288 -69.40 -16.26 -27.83
N MET A 289 -68.91 -17.21 -27.04
CA MET A 289 -69.69 -18.34 -26.57
C MET A 289 -70.85 -17.90 -25.67
N ASN A 290 -70.61 -16.97 -24.72
CA ASN A 290 -71.66 -16.38 -23.87
C ASN A 290 -72.75 -15.67 -24.70
N GLU A 291 -72.35 -14.86 -25.68
CA GLU A 291 -73.30 -14.18 -26.58
C GLU A 291 -74.15 -15.18 -27.38
N MET A 292 -73.53 -16.25 -27.87
CA MET A 292 -74.23 -17.30 -28.62
C MET A 292 -75.25 -18.03 -27.73
N ILE A 293 -74.87 -18.41 -26.52
CA ILE A 293 -75.76 -19.10 -25.56
C ILE A 293 -76.94 -18.20 -25.20
N LYS A 294 -76.68 -16.93 -24.91
CA LYS A 294 -77.71 -15.93 -24.62
C LYS A 294 -78.70 -15.80 -25.78
N ALA A 295 -78.21 -15.70 -27.02
CA ALA A 295 -79.07 -15.64 -28.20
C ALA A 295 -79.90 -16.92 -28.40
N MET A 296 -79.36 -18.09 -28.04
CA MET A 296 -80.12 -19.37 -28.07
C MET A 296 -81.22 -19.40 -27.02
N ILE A 297 -80.96 -18.93 -25.80
CA ILE A 297 -81.95 -18.83 -24.71
C ILE A 297 -83.05 -17.82 -25.07
N GLU A 298 -82.69 -16.64 -25.56
CA GLU A 298 -83.66 -15.60 -25.98
C GLU A 298 -84.59 -16.09 -27.09
N ARG A 299 -84.05 -16.80 -28.10
CA ARG A 299 -84.85 -17.40 -29.18
C ARG A 299 -85.79 -18.49 -28.68
N PHE A 300 -85.41 -19.19 -27.62
CA PHE A 300 -86.24 -20.22 -27.01
C PHE A 300 -87.39 -19.61 -26.20
N LEU A 301 -87.14 -18.53 -25.44
CA LEU A 301 -88.16 -17.81 -24.65
C LEU A 301 -89.20 -17.06 -25.50
N GLN A 302 -88.90 -16.80 -26.78
CA GLN A 302 -89.82 -16.16 -27.74
C GLN A 302 -90.76 -17.14 -28.47
N ARG A 303 -90.58 -18.46 -28.29
CA ARG A 303 -91.41 -19.52 -28.88
C ARG A 303 -92.42 -20.04 -27.87
#